data_AF-A0A1Z9GZ49-F1
#
_entry.id   AF-A0A1Z9GZ49-F1
#
_cell.length_a   1.000
_cell.length_b   1.000
_cell.length_c   1.000
_cell.angle_alpha   90.00
_cell.angle_beta   90.00
_cell.angle_gamma   90.00
#
_symmetry.space_group_name_H-M   'P 1'
#
loop_
_entity.id
_entity.type
_entity.pdbx_description
1 polymer ?
#
loop_
_entity_poly.entity_id
_entity_poly.type
_entity_poly.pdbx_seq_one_letter_code
_entity_poly.pdbx_strand_id
1 'polypeptide(L)'
;TLAPKLGVVFHDDKKSFVLADIPGLISGASSGAGLGHQFLKHIQRTKLLLHFVDFSAGQLNLEYPQSENRIIDSIEKNILEIIHELQLFNSELVTKQRWLVFTKIDLVPIKIREERWKLLSKRLQSQPIFFVSSFSREGIDHLLESILEWMNCENKCVSKDFEDDVRFKNFN
;
A
#
# COMPACT_ATOMS: atom_id res chain seq x y z
N THR A 1 20.40 13.16 -10.27
CA THR A 1 19.87 12.10 -9.39
C THR A 1 18.65 12.65 -8.69
N LEU A 2 17.46 12.10 -8.96
CA LEU A 2 16.26 12.44 -8.20
C LEU A 2 16.46 11.90 -6.78
N ALA A 3 16.70 12.78 -5.82
CA ALA A 3 16.74 12.40 -4.42
C ALA A 3 15.33 11.93 -4.00
N PRO A 4 15.20 10.81 -3.27
CA PRO A 4 13.91 10.40 -2.74
C PRO A 4 13.38 11.49 -1.80
N LYS A 5 12.08 11.77 -1.87
CA LYS A 5 11.44 12.67 -0.93
C LYS A 5 11.29 11.93 0.39
N LEU A 6 12.07 12.37 1.38
CA LEU A 6 12.00 11.83 2.74
C LEU A 6 10.97 12.64 3.53
N GLY A 7 10.01 11.94 4.10
CA GLY A 7 9.07 12.49 5.08
C GLY A 7 9.37 11.88 6.45
N VAL A 8 9.48 12.72 7.48
CA VAL A 8 9.46 12.25 8.86
C VAL A 8 8.03 12.31 9.34
N VAL A 9 7.50 11.15 9.76
CA VAL A 9 6.19 11.09 10.38
C VAL A 9 6.38 11.08 11.89
N PHE A 10 5.73 12.03 12.55
CA PHE A 10 5.59 12.05 14.01
C PHE A 10 4.21 11.54 14.36
N HIS A 11 4.15 10.59 15.29
CA HIS A 11 2.89 10.08 15.82
C HIS A 11 3.07 9.92 17.33
N ASP A 12 2.39 10.77 18.09
CA ASP A 12 2.62 11.04 19.51
C ASP A 12 4.04 11.52 19.86
N ASP A 13 4.22 11.96 21.11
CA ASP A 13 5.41 12.68 21.59
C ASP A 13 6.74 11.92 21.54
N LYS A 14 6.76 10.63 21.14
CA LYS A 14 7.96 9.78 21.22
C LYS A 14 8.17 8.78 20.09
N LYS A 15 7.27 8.67 19.10
CA LYS A 15 7.42 7.69 18.02
C LYS A 15 7.50 8.41 16.67
N SER A 16 8.63 8.23 15.99
CA SER A 16 8.84 8.77 14.66
C SER A 16 9.43 7.73 13.73
N PHE A 17 9.02 7.75 12.47
CA PHE A 17 9.64 6.95 11.43
C PHE A 17 9.82 7.75 10.16
N VAL A 18 10.72 7.27 9.30
CA VAL A 18 11.05 7.91 8.03
C VAL A 18 10.33 7.16 6.92
N LEU A 19 9.49 7.89 6.18
CA LEU A 19 8.96 7.46 4.90
C LEU A 19 9.85 8.01 3.79
N ALA A 20 10.16 7.15 2.83
CA ALA A 20 10.79 7.57 1.59
C ALA A 20 9.82 7.28 0.45
N ASP A 21 9.50 8.31 -0.34
CA ASP A 21 8.84 8.10 -1.61
C ASP A 21 9.82 7.46 -2.60
N ILE A 22 9.37 6.46 -3.34
CA ILE A 22 10.18 5.72 -4.33
C ILE A 22 9.85 6.30 -5.71
N PRO A 23 10.58 7.31 -6.19
CA PRO A 23 10.40 7.81 -7.55
C PRO A 23 10.75 6.72 -8.57
N GLY A 24 9.81 6.36 -9.43
CA GLY A 24 10.07 5.49 -10.58
C GLY A 24 9.69 4.02 -10.45
N LEU A 25 8.54 3.69 -9.85
CA LEU A 25 7.83 2.41 -10.12
C LEU A 25 6.77 2.60 -11.21
N ILE A 26 7.09 3.40 -12.22
CA ILE A 26 6.24 3.64 -13.39
C ILE A 26 7.06 3.30 -14.63
N SER A 27 6.38 2.81 -15.66
CA SER A 27 6.93 2.32 -16.92
C SER A 27 8.14 3.12 -17.42
N GLY A 28 9.28 2.41 -17.60
CA GLY A 28 10.53 3.00 -18.12
C GLY A 28 11.60 3.30 -17.07
N ALA A 29 11.39 2.99 -15.79
CA ALA A 29 12.48 3.02 -14.82
C ALA A 29 13.44 1.82 -14.94
N SER A 30 12.97 0.68 -15.47
CA SER A 30 13.78 -0.53 -15.74
C SER A 30 14.73 -0.37 -16.93
N SER A 31 14.47 0.58 -17.83
CA SER A 31 15.32 0.89 -19.00
C SER A 31 16.51 1.82 -18.67
N GLY A 32 16.83 2.01 -17.39
CA GLY A 32 18.11 2.61 -16.98
C GLY A 32 18.17 4.13 -17.01
N ALA A 33 17.04 4.82 -16.78
CA ALA A 33 16.94 6.29 -16.74
C ALA A 33 17.65 6.98 -15.55
N GLY A 34 18.85 6.53 -15.17
CA GLY A 34 19.73 7.27 -14.26
C GLY A 34 19.36 7.24 -12.77
N LEU A 35 18.48 6.33 -12.34
CA LEU A 35 18.16 6.15 -10.91
C LEU A 35 19.33 5.52 -10.11
N GLY A 36 20.26 4.83 -10.78
CA GLY A 36 21.59 4.48 -10.24
C GLY A 36 21.64 3.41 -9.12
N HIS A 37 22.79 2.76 -8.98
CA HIS A 37 23.06 1.74 -7.96
C HIS A 37 22.87 2.24 -6.51
N GLN A 38 23.00 3.55 -6.28
CA GLN A 38 22.76 4.15 -4.96
C GLN A 38 21.29 4.13 -4.56
N PHE A 39 20.34 4.38 -5.46
CA PHE A 39 18.90 4.32 -5.16
C PHE A 39 18.47 2.90 -4.76
N LEU A 40 18.99 1.90 -5.45
CA LEU A 40 18.78 0.48 -5.13
C LEU A 40 19.24 0.13 -3.71
N LYS A 41 20.42 0.62 -3.28
CA LYS A 41 20.89 0.45 -1.90
C LYS A 41 19.98 1.09 -0.85
N HIS A 42 19.24 2.14 -1.20
CA HIS A 42 18.30 2.78 -0.27
C HIS A 42 17.01 1.97 -0.14
N ILE A 43 16.43 1.50 -1.24
CA ILE A 43 15.23 0.63 -1.19
C ILE A 43 15.56 -0.73 -0.56
N GLN A 44 16.75 -1.27 -0.78
CA GLN A 44 17.19 -2.48 -0.08
C GLN A 44 17.25 -2.30 1.45
N ARG A 45 17.39 -1.07 1.97
CA ARG A 45 17.36 -0.78 3.40
C ARG A 45 15.98 -0.49 3.97
N THR A 46 14.95 -0.31 3.14
CA THR A 46 13.58 -0.14 3.66
C THR A 46 13.07 -1.48 4.18
N LYS A 47 12.43 -1.47 5.36
CA LYS A 47 11.95 -2.71 5.98
C LYS A 47 10.54 -3.09 5.53
N LEU A 48 9.71 -2.08 5.28
CA LEU A 48 8.32 -2.21 4.86
C LEU A 48 8.10 -1.47 3.55
N LEU A 49 7.36 -2.09 2.63
CA LEU A 49 6.90 -1.44 1.41
C LEU A 49 5.39 -1.16 1.51
N LEU A 50 4.99 0.08 1.26
CA LEU A 50 3.59 0.47 1.14
C LEU A 50 3.24 0.58 -0.35
N HIS A 51 2.31 -0.24 -0.81
CA HIS A 51 1.84 -0.23 -2.17
C HIS A 51 0.50 0.49 -2.24
N PHE A 52 0.54 1.74 -2.70
CA PHE A 52 -0.65 2.57 -2.83
C PHE A 52 -1.38 2.26 -4.14
N VAL A 53 -2.69 2.02 -4.06
CA VAL A 53 -3.55 1.70 -5.20
C VAL A 53 -4.77 2.62 -5.18
N ASP A 54 -5.14 3.18 -6.33
CA ASP A 54 -6.33 4.02 -6.42
C ASP A 54 -7.60 3.17 -6.40
N PHE A 55 -8.40 3.30 -5.34
CA PHE A 55 -9.65 2.54 -5.19
C PHE A 55 -10.79 3.08 -6.05
N SER A 56 -10.66 4.33 -6.52
CA SER A 56 -11.66 5.02 -7.34
C SER A 56 -11.43 4.83 -8.85
N ALA A 57 -10.34 4.17 -9.23
CA ALA A 57 -9.97 3.94 -10.62
C ALA A 57 -11.15 3.38 -11.43
N GLY A 58 -11.45 3.99 -12.59
CA GLY A 58 -12.55 3.57 -13.45
C GLY A 58 -13.95 4.08 -13.06
N GLN A 59 -14.17 4.56 -11.83
CA GLN A 59 -15.44 5.13 -11.39
C GLN A 59 -15.71 6.53 -11.98
N LEU A 60 -14.64 7.30 -12.22
CA LEU A 60 -14.71 8.71 -12.63
C LEU A 60 -14.97 8.90 -14.14
N ASN A 61 -14.99 7.84 -14.94
CA ASN A 61 -15.30 7.92 -16.37
C ASN A 61 -16.82 8.02 -16.57
N LEU A 62 -17.33 9.25 -16.52
CA LEU A 62 -18.77 9.54 -16.69
C LEU A 62 -19.28 9.20 -18.10
N GLU A 63 -18.42 9.18 -19.11
CA GLU A 63 -18.77 8.84 -20.49
C GLU A 63 -19.01 7.33 -20.71
N TYR A 64 -18.35 6.48 -19.92
CA TYR A 64 -18.46 5.02 -20.01
C TYR A 64 -18.40 4.39 -18.62
N PRO A 65 -19.53 4.35 -17.89
CA PRO A 65 -19.58 3.69 -16.59
C PRO A 65 -19.19 2.22 -16.76
N GLN A 66 -18.08 1.84 -16.13
CA GLN A 66 -17.58 0.47 -16.17
C GLN A 66 -18.35 -0.39 -15.18
N SER A 67 -18.55 -1.67 -15.50
CA SER A 67 -19.06 -2.62 -14.52
C SER A 67 -18.04 -2.81 -13.38
N GLU A 68 -18.53 -3.08 -12.17
CA GLU A 68 -17.67 -3.30 -10.99
C GLU A 68 -16.60 -4.36 -11.25
N ASN A 69 -16.96 -5.45 -11.96
CA ASN A 69 -16.01 -6.49 -12.34
C ASN A 69 -14.83 -5.94 -13.16
N ARG A 70 -15.07 -5.06 -14.12
CA ARG A 70 -13.99 -4.46 -14.92
C ARG A 70 -13.11 -3.52 -14.11
N ILE A 71 -13.71 -2.77 -13.17
CA ILE A 71 -12.95 -1.92 -12.25
C ILE A 71 -12.03 -2.77 -11.39
N ILE A 72 -12.55 -3.88 -10.85
CA ILE A 72 -11.78 -4.84 -10.05
C ILE A 72 -10.66 -5.46 -10.87
N ASP A 73 -10.94 -5.90 -12.10
CA ASP A 73 -9.94 -6.44 -13.02
C ASP A 73 -8.83 -5.41 -13.28
N SER A 74 -9.18 -4.13 -13.43
CA SER A 74 -8.20 -3.07 -13.62
C SER A 74 -7.36 -2.82 -12.37
N ILE A 75 -7.97 -2.81 -11.19
CA ILE A 75 -7.26 -2.65 -9.91
C ILE A 75 -6.27 -3.80 -9.70
N GLU A 76 -6.73 -5.03 -9.91
CA GLU A 76 -5.90 -6.24 -9.83
C GLU A 76 -4.73 -6.18 -10.81
N LYS A 77 -5.00 -5.80 -12.07
CA LYS A 77 -3.96 -5.65 -13.09
C LYS A 77 -2.89 -4.64 -12.68
N ASN A 78 -3.28 -3.47 -12.19
CA ASN A 78 -2.33 -2.47 -11.69
C ASN A 78 -1.46 -3.05 -10.55
N ILE A 79 -2.07 -3.79 -9.63
CA ILE A 79 -1.33 -4.43 -8.53
C ILE A 79 -0.28 -5.40 -9.06
N LEU A 80 -0.66 -6.24 -10.03
CA LEU A 80 0.21 -7.24 -10.65
C LEU A 80 1.32 -6.58 -11.49
N GLU A 81 1.03 -5.51 -12.20
CA GLU A 81 2.02 -4.74 -12.97
C GLU A 81 3.11 -4.18 -12.06
N ILE A 82 2.76 -3.58 -10.92
CA ILE A 82 3.75 -3.07 -9.96
C ILE A 82 4.56 -4.22 -9.34
N ILE A 83 3.96 -5.38 -9.08
CA ILE A 83 4.71 -6.56 -8.61
C ILE A 83 5.72 -7.01 -9.67
N HIS A 84 5.29 -7.06 -10.92
CA HIS A 84 6.14 -7.47 -12.04
C HIS A 84 7.28 -6.48 -12.24
N GLU A 85 7.01 -5.18 -12.15
CA GLU A 85 8.04 -4.15 -12.18
C GLU A 85 9.03 -4.35 -11.02
N LEU A 86 8.55 -4.52 -9.78
CA LEU A 86 9.42 -4.80 -8.62
C LEU A 86 10.29 -6.05 -8.84
N GLN A 87 9.74 -7.11 -9.44
CA GLN A 87 10.47 -8.32 -9.83
C GLN A 87 11.59 -8.02 -10.85
N LEU A 88 11.28 -7.24 -11.88
CA LEU A 88 12.24 -6.83 -12.91
C LEU A 88 13.34 -5.91 -12.33
N PHE A 89 13.00 -5.08 -11.34
CA PHE A 89 13.96 -4.21 -10.66
C PHE A 89 14.92 -4.97 -9.75
N ASN A 90 14.39 -5.81 -8.85
CA ASN A 90 15.19 -6.69 -7.99
C ASN A 90 14.28 -7.75 -7.34
N SER A 91 14.60 -9.03 -7.56
CA SER A 91 13.85 -10.16 -7.00
C SER A 91 13.79 -10.18 -5.46
N GLU A 92 14.78 -9.60 -4.76
CA GLU A 92 14.77 -9.48 -3.30
C GLU A 92 13.73 -8.47 -2.77
N LEU A 93 13.25 -7.54 -3.59
CA LEU A 93 12.22 -6.58 -3.16
C LEU A 93 10.84 -7.22 -3.06
N VAL A 94 10.64 -8.32 -3.80
CA VAL A 94 9.37 -9.04 -3.87
C VAL A 94 9.15 -9.88 -2.62
N THR A 95 10.24 -10.32 -1.98
CA THR A 95 10.19 -11.10 -0.73
C THR A 95 9.99 -10.23 0.50
N LYS A 96 10.11 -8.90 0.38
CA LYS A 96 9.89 -7.98 1.50
C LYS A 96 8.44 -7.91 1.91
N GLN A 97 8.22 -7.66 3.20
CA GLN A 97 6.88 -7.37 3.71
C GLN A 97 6.31 -6.15 2.96
N ARG A 98 5.13 -6.35 2.37
CA ARG A 98 4.43 -5.33 1.60
C ARG A 98 2.99 -5.22 2.06
N TRP A 99 2.54 -4.00 2.30
CA TRP A 99 1.15 -3.71 2.64
C TRP A 99 0.48 -3.03 1.46
N LEU A 100 -0.77 -3.41 1.22
CA LEU A 100 -1.58 -2.79 0.19
C LEU A 100 -2.38 -1.65 0.83
N VAL A 101 -2.32 -0.47 0.24
CA VAL A 101 -3.01 0.72 0.74
C VAL A 101 -3.91 1.26 -0.36
N PHE A 102 -5.20 1.01 -0.24
CA PHE A 102 -6.21 1.57 -1.13
C PHE A 102 -6.45 3.04 -0.78
N THR A 103 -6.19 3.92 -1.73
CA THR A 103 -6.32 5.38 -1.61
C THR A 103 -7.58 5.90 -2.30
N LYS A 104 -7.94 7.15 -2.01
CA LYS A 104 -9.10 7.86 -2.59
C LYS A 104 -10.43 7.17 -2.36
N ILE A 105 -10.58 6.50 -1.21
CA ILE A 105 -11.83 5.83 -0.85
C ILE A 105 -13.02 6.78 -0.76
N ASP A 106 -12.77 8.06 -0.47
CA ASP A 106 -13.75 9.15 -0.42
C ASP A 106 -14.51 9.32 -1.74
N LEU A 107 -13.89 8.97 -2.87
CA LEU A 107 -14.53 9.05 -4.20
C LEU A 107 -15.44 7.85 -4.51
N VAL A 108 -15.46 6.82 -3.65
CA VAL A 108 -16.29 5.64 -3.81
C VAL A 108 -17.39 5.63 -2.73
N PRO A 109 -18.68 5.58 -3.12
CA PRO A 109 -19.78 5.49 -2.16
C PRO A 109 -19.68 4.25 -1.26
N ILE A 110 -20.01 4.40 0.03
CA ILE A 110 -19.85 3.36 1.06
C ILE A 110 -20.45 1.99 0.65
N LYS A 111 -21.64 2.00 0.03
CA LYS A 111 -22.33 0.78 -0.43
C LYS A 111 -21.52 0.01 -1.47
N ILE A 112 -20.83 0.72 -2.35
CA ILE A 112 -20.01 0.12 -3.41
C ILE A 112 -18.67 -0.37 -2.84
N ARG A 113 -18.14 0.29 -1.80
CA ARG A 113 -16.87 -0.11 -1.18
C ARG A 113 -16.93 -1.56 -0.67
N GLU A 114 -18.02 -1.93 0.00
CA GLU A 114 -18.20 -3.29 0.55
C GLU A 114 -18.29 -4.35 -0.53
N GLU A 115 -19.06 -4.10 -1.58
CA GLU A 115 -19.20 -5.02 -2.72
C GLU A 115 -17.87 -5.20 -3.46
N ARG A 116 -17.18 -4.09 -3.74
CA ARG A 116 -15.86 -4.08 -4.38
C ARG A 116 -14.83 -4.82 -3.53
N TRP A 117 -14.84 -4.58 -2.22
CA TRP A 117 -13.96 -5.30 -1.30
C TRP A 117 -14.25 -6.81 -1.27
N LYS A 118 -15.52 -7.22 -1.21
CA LYS A 118 -15.90 -8.64 -1.19
C LYS A 118 -15.43 -9.40 -2.44
N LEU A 119 -15.33 -8.72 -3.58
CA LEU A 119 -14.81 -9.29 -4.81
C LEU A 119 -13.28 -9.30 -4.83
N LEU A 120 -12.64 -8.21 -4.40
CA LEU A 120 -11.17 -8.10 -4.31
C LEU A 120 -10.57 -9.06 -3.30
N SER A 121 -11.20 -9.25 -2.14
CA SER A 121 -10.70 -10.12 -1.06
C SER A 121 -10.67 -11.60 -1.45
N LYS A 122 -11.45 -12.01 -2.45
CA LYS A 122 -11.39 -13.35 -3.02
C LYS A 122 -10.19 -13.56 -3.95
N ARG A 123 -9.65 -12.48 -4.51
CA ARG A 123 -8.60 -12.51 -5.53
C ARG A 123 -7.23 -12.14 -4.96
N LEU A 124 -7.20 -11.26 -3.97
CA LEU A 124 -5.98 -10.84 -3.29
C LEU A 124 -5.64 -11.81 -2.14
N GLN A 125 -4.38 -12.22 -2.07
CA GLN A 125 -3.85 -13.04 -0.98
C GLN A 125 -3.70 -12.25 0.33
N SER A 126 -3.49 -12.98 1.43
CA SER A 126 -3.37 -12.53 2.83
C SER A 126 -2.14 -11.64 3.10
N GLN A 127 -2.14 -10.45 2.53
CA GLN A 127 -1.26 -9.34 2.91
C GLN A 127 -2.07 -8.29 3.69
N PRO A 128 -1.45 -7.52 4.60
CA PRO A 128 -2.15 -6.44 5.29
C PRO A 128 -2.68 -5.41 4.29
N ILE A 129 -3.98 -5.12 4.39
CA ILE A 129 -4.71 -4.21 3.50
C ILE A 129 -5.28 -3.07 4.33
N PHE A 130 -5.06 -1.85 3.84
CA PHE A 130 -5.54 -0.62 4.46
C PHE A 130 -6.33 0.20 3.45
N PHE A 131 -7.29 0.96 3.97
CA PHE A 131 -8.12 1.87 3.19
C PHE A 131 -7.89 3.27 3.75
N VAL A 132 -7.49 4.21 2.90
CA VAL A 132 -7.19 5.58 3.31
C VAL A 132 -7.74 6.61 2.34
N SER A 133 -8.02 7.81 2.85
CA SER A 133 -8.22 9.00 2.06
C SER A 133 -7.32 10.11 2.56
N SER A 134 -6.47 10.64 1.68
CA SER A 134 -5.66 11.83 1.98
C SER A 134 -6.51 13.10 2.11
N PHE A 135 -7.70 13.14 1.49
CA PHE A 135 -8.58 14.30 1.52
C PHE A 135 -9.41 14.36 2.81
N SER A 136 -10.12 13.28 3.14
CA SER A 136 -10.93 13.23 4.37
C SER A 136 -10.13 12.85 5.62
N ARG A 137 -8.85 12.46 5.45
CA ARG A 137 -7.97 11.87 6.47
C ARG A 137 -8.44 10.53 7.03
N GLU A 138 -9.50 9.94 6.46
CA GLU A 138 -10.03 8.63 6.84
C GLU A 138 -8.95 7.55 6.73
N GLY A 139 -8.80 6.73 7.77
CA GLY A 139 -7.92 5.57 7.80
C GLY A 139 -6.41 5.85 7.91
N ILE A 140 -5.99 7.11 7.86
CA ILE A 140 -4.56 7.48 7.96
C ILE A 140 -4.02 7.15 9.34
N ASP A 141 -4.70 7.56 10.41
CA ASP A 141 -4.19 7.37 11.78
C ASP A 141 -4.03 5.88 12.10
N HIS A 142 -5.02 5.05 11.74
CA HIS A 142 -4.94 3.59 11.87
C HIS A 142 -3.78 2.99 11.05
N LEU A 143 -3.53 3.47 9.83
CA LEU A 143 -2.38 3.04 9.03
C LEU A 143 -1.06 3.39 9.74
N LEU A 144 -0.93 4.61 10.28
CA LEU A 144 0.27 5.06 10.99
C LEU A 144 0.50 4.26 12.28
N GLU A 145 -0.54 4.05 13.08
CA GLU A 145 -0.51 3.20 14.27
C GLU A 145 -0.06 1.79 13.93
N SER A 146 -0.64 1.18 12.89
CA SER A 146 -0.28 -0.16 12.43
C SER A 146 1.20 -0.23 12.02
N ILE A 147 1.71 0.75 11.26
CA ILE A 147 3.12 0.81 10.87
C ILE A 147 4.01 0.87 12.11
N LEU A 148 3.66 1.70 13.10
CA LEU A 148 4.42 1.83 14.33
C LEU A 148 4.40 0.55 15.15
N GLU A 149 3.26 -0.11 15.27
CA GLU A 149 3.14 -1.41 15.90
C GLU A 149 4.01 -2.43 15.19
N TRP A 150 3.93 -2.52 13.86
CA TRP A 150 4.76 -3.43 13.08
C TRP A 150 6.26 -3.17 13.28
N MET A 151 6.71 -1.91 13.25
CA MET A 151 8.11 -1.56 13.51
C MET A 151 8.54 -1.89 14.94
N ASN A 152 7.67 -1.67 15.92
CA ASN A 152 7.95 -1.99 17.33
C ASN A 152 7.95 -3.49 17.58
N CYS A 153 7.06 -4.22 16.93
CA CYS A 153 6.99 -5.67 16.96
C CYS A 153 8.22 -6.25 16.27
N GLU A 154 8.65 -5.77 15.10
CA GLU A 154 9.92 -6.23 14.49
C GLU A 154 11.13 -5.97 15.40
N ASN A 155 11.12 -4.87 16.17
CA ASN A 155 12.15 -4.59 17.18
C ASN A 155 11.99 -5.43 18.48
N LYS A 156 10.83 -6.06 18.72
CA LYS A 156 10.52 -6.91 19.90
C LYS A 156 10.36 -8.41 19.56
N CYS A 157 10.21 -8.77 18.28
CA CYS A 157 9.94 -10.11 17.77
C CYS A 157 11.25 -10.86 17.52
N VAL A 158 12.08 -10.89 18.56
CA VAL A 158 12.63 -12.15 19.04
C VAL A 158 11.60 -12.90 19.90
N SER A 159 10.43 -12.33 20.21
CA SER A 159 9.37 -13.10 20.86
C SER A 159 7.95 -12.57 20.67
N LYS A 160 7.09 -13.53 20.30
CA LYS A 160 5.64 -13.67 20.47
C LYS A 160 4.76 -13.47 19.22
N ASP A 161 4.20 -14.62 18.88
CA ASP A 161 3.12 -14.92 17.94
C ASP A 161 1.89 -14.03 18.18
N PHE A 162 1.27 -13.59 17.08
CA PHE A 162 0.06 -12.78 17.08
C PHE A 162 -1.15 -13.65 16.75
N GLU A 163 -1.94 -13.99 17.77
CA GLU A 163 -3.33 -14.42 17.64
C GLU A 163 -4.30 -13.22 17.77
N ASP A 164 -5.35 -13.28 16.96
CA ASP A 164 -6.66 -12.62 17.05
C ASP A 164 -6.83 -11.11 16.75
N ASP A 165 -7.33 -10.83 15.54
CA ASP A 165 -7.90 -9.54 15.10
C ASP A 165 -9.28 -9.29 15.75
N VAL A 166 -9.41 -8.16 16.46
CA VAL A 166 -10.53 -7.83 17.37
C VAL A 166 -11.73 -7.18 16.65
N ARG A 167 -11.69 -7.00 15.32
CA ARG A 167 -12.69 -6.19 14.59
C ARG A 167 -14.05 -6.84 14.32
N PHE A 168 -14.28 -8.09 14.74
CA PHE A 168 -15.57 -8.78 14.57
C PHE A 168 -16.43 -8.93 15.84
N LYS A 169 -16.06 -8.35 16.98
CA LYS A 169 -16.76 -8.63 18.26
C LYS A 169 -17.90 -7.68 18.66
N ASN A 170 -18.17 -6.59 17.93
CA ASN A 170 -19.20 -5.63 18.34
C ASN A 170 -20.31 -5.44 17.31
N PHE A 171 -21.09 -6.49 17.08
CA PHE A 171 -22.48 -6.38 16.64
C PHE A 171 -23.31 -7.39 17.45
N ASN A 172 -23.73 -6.98 18.65
CA ASN A 172 -24.84 -7.56 19.40
C ASN A 172 -25.89 -6.47 19.58
#